data_AF-A0A5S3WEV1-F1
#
_entry.id   AF-A0A5S3WEV1-F1
#
_cell.length_a   1.000
_cell.length_b   1.000
_cell.length_c   1.000
_cell.angle_alpha   90.00
_cell.angle_beta   90.00
_cell.angle_gamma   90.00
#
_symmetry.space_group_name_H-M   'P 1'
#
loop_
_entity.id
_entity.type
_entity.pdbx_description
1 polymer ?
#
loop_
_entity_poly.entity_id
_entity_poly.type
_entity_poly.pdbx_seq_one_letter_code
_entity_poly.pdbx_strand_id
1 'polypeptide(L)' 'NSSVVLDSLHVNGSLTLGENLADIGGLAIAYDAFKMTKQGQGTDKIDGFTPDQRFFLGFAQVWKLVNRPETMR' A
#
# COMPACT_ATOMS: atom_id res chain seq x y z
N ASN A 1 -17.31 14.42 30.84
CA ASN A 1 -15.86 14.16 30.65
C ASN A 1 -15.62 13.59 29.28
N SER A 2 -14.71 14.24 28.57
CA SER A 2 -14.38 14.18 27.15
C SER A 2 -13.96 12.80 26.63
N SER A 3 -14.62 12.37 25.54
CA SER A 3 -14.18 11.29 24.66
C SER A 3 -13.02 11.75 23.78
N VAL A 4 -11.79 11.36 24.09
CA VAL A 4 -10.70 11.26 23.10
C VAL A 4 -9.67 10.22 23.60
N VAL A 5 -9.70 9.02 23.04
CA VAL A 5 -8.60 8.02 23.19
C VAL A 5 -7.98 7.69 21.82
N LEU A 6 -8.48 8.31 20.73
CA LEU A 6 -8.01 8.00 19.38
C LEU A 6 -6.78 8.82 18.93
N ASP A 7 -6.45 9.92 19.62
CA ASP A 7 -5.39 10.86 19.19
C ASP A 7 -3.97 10.47 19.63
N SER A 8 -3.77 9.39 20.40
CA SER A 8 -2.47 9.09 21.04
C SER A 8 -1.77 7.81 20.56
N LEU A 9 -2.39 7.00 19.70
CA LEU A 9 -1.77 5.76 19.19
C LEU A 9 -0.88 6.06 17.98
N HIS A 10 0.43 5.96 18.19
CA HIS A 10 1.44 6.07 17.14
C HIS A 10 1.93 4.67 16.75
N VAL A 11 2.17 4.44 15.47
CA VAL A 11 2.84 3.22 15.00
C VAL A 11 4.23 3.14 15.62
N ASN A 12 4.55 2.02 16.26
CA ASN A 12 5.89 1.79 16.78
C ASN A 12 6.84 1.40 15.63
N GLY A 13 7.56 2.40 15.11
CA GLY A 13 8.46 2.21 13.97
C GLY A 13 9.61 1.23 14.22
N SER A 14 10.03 0.99 15.47
CA SER A 14 11.05 -0.02 15.78
C SER A 14 10.50 -1.45 15.70
N LEU A 15 9.21 -1.64 16.00
CA LEU A 15 8.55 -2.94 15.93
C LEU A 15 8.15 -3.30 14.50
N THR A 16 7.75 -2.32 13.69
CA THR A 16 7.28 -2.56 12.31
C THR A 16 8.39 -2.39 11.25
N LEU A 17 9.64 -2.12 11.66
CA LEU A 17 10.71 -1.78 10.74
C LEU A 17 10.97 -2.85 9.67
N GLY A 18 10.95 -4.12 10.07
CA GLY A 18 11.18 -5.26 9.16
C GLY A 18 10.09 -5.38 8.10
N GLU A 19 8.82 -5.33 8.51
CA GLU A 19 7.66 -5.38 7.62
C GLU A 19 7.62 -4.15 6.69
N ASN A 20 7.85 -2.94 7.23
CA ASN A 20 7.91 -1.72 6.44
C ASN A 20 9.01 -1.77 5.35
N LEU A 21 10.16 -2.37 5.69
CA LEU A 21 11.25 -2.56 4.73
C LEU A 21 10.90 -3.62 3.68
N ALA A 22 10.28 -4.72 4.10
CA ALA A 22 9.83 -5.78 3.21
C ALA A 22 8.75 -5.29 2.23
N ASP A 23 7.80 -4.49 2.68
CA ASP A 23 6.74 -3.91 1.85
C ASP A 23 7.31 -2.94 0.79
N ILE A 24 8.21 -2.05 1.19
CA ILE A 24 8.85 -1.11 0.25
C ILE A 24 9.75 -1.87 -0.73
N GLY A 25 10.57 -2.81 -0.24
CA GLY A 25 11.47 -3.59 -1.09
C GLY A 25 10.71 -4.49 -2.06
N GLY A 26 9.67 -5.17 -1.58
CA GLY A 26 8.80 -6.01 -2.39
C GLY A 26 8.06 -5.23 -3.47
N LEU A 27 7.55 -4.04 -3.13
CA LEU A 27 6.89 -3.16 -4.09
C LEU A 27 7.85 -2.69 -5.20
N ALA A 28 9.08 -2.32 -4.85
CA ALA A 28 10.10 -1.91 -5.82
C ALA A 28 10.43 -3.05 -6.80
N ILE A 29 10.71 -4.25 -6.28
CA ILE A 29 10.99 -5.44 -7.11
C ILE A 29 9.79 -5.80 -8.00
N ALA A 30 8.58 -5.75 -7.45
CA ALA A 30 7.36 -6.03 -8.20
C ALA A 30 7.13 -5.02 -9.33
N TYR A 31 7.43 -3.74 -9.09
CA TYR A 31 7.32 -2.70 -10.10
C TYR A 31 8.35 -2.88 -11.21
N ASP A 32 9.61 -3.15 -10.86
CA ASP A 32 10.66 -3.43 -11.85
C ASP A 32 10.29 -4.64 -12.73
N ALA A 33 9.83 -5.72 -12.12
CA ALA A 33 9.33 -6.89 -12.84
C ALA A 33 8.13 -6.57 -13.74
N PHE A 34 7.20 -5.73 -13.27
CA PHE A 34 6.06 -5.27 -14.07
C PHE A 34 6.52 -4.49 -15.31
N LYS A 35 7.52 -3.61 -15.19
CA LYS A 35 8.08 -2.84 -16.32
C LYS A 35 8.81 -3.71 -17.35
N MET A 36 9.15 -4.96 -17.02
CA MET A 36 9.69 -5.94 -17.98
C MET A 36 8.59 -6.62 -18.83
N THR A 37 7.31 -6.48 -18.46
CA THR A 37 6.19 -7.06 -19.21
C THR A 37 5.76 -6.18 -20.38
N LYS A 38 5.06 -6.76 -21.37
CA LYS A 38 4.47 -5.99 -22.48
C LYS A 38 3.51 -4.90 -21.99
N GLN A 39 2.74 -5.20 -20.96
CA GLN A 39 1.77 -4.29 -20.35
C GLN A 39 2.47 -3.13 -19.63
N GLY A 40 3.57 -3.39 -18.92
CA GLY A 40 4.36 -2.35 -18.25
C GLY A 40 5.17 -1.48 -19.20
N GLN A 41 5.49 -1.99 -20.40
CA GLN A 41 6.12 -1.21 -21.49
C GLN A 41 5.10 -0.47 -22.37
N GLY A 42 3.83 -0.88 -22.31
CA GLY A 42 2.75 -0.28 -23.07
C GLY A 42 2.33 1.09 -22.54
N THR A 43 1.49 1.78 -23.32
CA THR A 43 0.88 3.06 -22.93
C THR A 43 -0.64 2.99 -22.88
N ASP A 44 -1.20 1.81 -23.13
CA ASP A 44 -2.64 1.59 -23.21
C ASP A 44 -3.32 1.90 -21.89
N LYS A 45 -4.33 2.77 -21.98
CA LYS A 45 -5.19 3.08 -20.85
C LYS A 45 -6.30 2.05 -20.74
N ILE A 46 -6.58 1.60 -19.52
CA ILE A 46 -7.77 0.81 -19.20
C ILE A 46 -8.54 1.59 -18.15
N ASP A 47 -9.82 1.82 -18.40
CA ASP A 47 -10.71 2.67 -17.58
C ASP A 47 -10.15 4.07 -17.32
N GLY A 48 -9.39 4.61 -18.28
CA GLY A 48 -8.77 5.93 -18.20
C GLY A 48 -7.41 5.97 -17.48
N PHE A 49 -6.96 4.86 -16.89
CA PHE A 49 -5.71 4.79 -16.13
C PHE A 49 -4.55 4.21 -16.94
N THR A 50 -3.36 4.78 -16.78
CA THR A 50 -2.12 4.25 -17.38
C THR A 50 -1.74 2.90 -16.75
N PRO A 51 -0.90 2.09 -17.41
CA PRO A 51 -0.40 0.85 -16.81
C PRO A 51 0.24 1.06 -15.44
N ASP A 52 1.03 2.13 -15.26
CA ASP A 52 1.68 2.45 -13.99
C ASP A 52 0.65 2.83 -12.91
N GLN A 53 -0.36 3.64 -13.24
CA GLN A 53 -1.43 3.99 -12.30
C GLN A 53 -2.20 2.73 -11.86
N ARG A 54 -2.48 1.81 -12.78
CA ARG A 54 -3.17 0.56 -12.46
C ARG A 54 -2.34 -0.36 -11.58
N PHE A 55 -1.03 -0.40 -11.77
CA PHE A 55 -0.14 -1.14 -10.87
C PHE A 55 -0.29 -0.67 -9.42
N PHE A 56 -0.19 0.65 -9.18
CA PHE A 56 -0.31 1.21 -7.83
C PHE A 56 -1.73 1.16 -7.28
N LEU A 57 -2.76 1.27 -8.11
CA LEU A 57 -4.15 1.02 -7.71
C LEU A 57 -4.36 -0.43 -7.27
N GLY A 58 -3.77 -1.40 -7.98
CA GLY A 58 -3.80 -2.81 -7.61
C GLY A 58 -3.11 -3.07 -6.27
N PHE A 59 -1.93 -2.49 -6.05
CA PHE A 59 -1.26 -2.55 -4.75
C PHE A 59 -2.12 -1.97 -3.63
N ALA A 60 -2.71 -0.78 -3.82
CA ALA A 60 -3.57 -0.14 -2.83
C ALA A 60 -4.81 -0.96 -2.47
N GLN A 61 -5.37 -1.72 -3.42
CA GLN A 61 -6.52 -2.59 -3.18
C GLN A 61 -6.21 -3.76 -2.24
N VAL A 62 -4.99 -4.29 -2.25
CA VAL A 62 -4.56 -5.36 -1.33
C VAL A 62 -4.62 -4.88 0.13
N TRP A 63 -4.28 -3.61 0.37
CA TRP A 63 -4.22 -3.01 1.70
C TRP A 63 -5.54 -2.38 2.17
N LYS A 64 -6.63 -2.54 1.40
CA LYS A 64 -7.93 -1.94 1.72
C LYS A 64 -8.58 -2.67 2.90
N LEU A 65 -8.34 -2.16 4.11
CA LEU A 65 -8.88 -2.70 5.36
C LEU A 65 -9.52 -1.57 6.19
N VAL A 66 -10.64 -1.88 6.84
CA VAL A 66 -11.28 -1.01 7.84
C VAL A 66 -11.32 -1.76 9.15
N ASN A 67 -10.57 -1.28 10.15
CA ASN A 67 -10.52 -1.87 11.48
C ASN A 67 -11.50 -1.17 12.42
N ARG A 68 -12.12 -1.93 13.32
CA ARG A 68 -12.96 -1.33 14.38
C ARG A 68 -12.06 -0.78 15.49
N PRO A 69 -12.49 0.24 16.26
CA PRO A 69 -11.67 0.80 17.34
C PRO A 69 -11.23 -0.22 18.39
N GLU A 70 -12.03 -1.27 18.63
CA GLU A 70 -11.74 -2.32 19.61
C GLU A 70 -10.59 -3.24 19.19
N THR A 71 -10.27 -3.33 17.88
CA THR A 71 -9.20 -4.19 17.35
C THR A 71 -7.87 -3.47 17.18
N MET A 72 -7.80 -2.17 17.51
CA MET A 72 -6.61 -1.31 17.40
C MET A 72 -6.04 -0.90 18.78
N ARG A 73 -6.49 -1.54 19.85
CA ARG A 73 -6.04 -1.29 21.24
C ARG A 73 -4.97 -2.27 21.68
#